data_AF-A0A974PSD4-F1
#
_entry.id   AF-A0A974PSD4-F1
#
_cell.length_a   1.000
_cell.length_b   1.000
_cell.length_c   1.000
_cell.angle_alpha   90.00
_cell.angle_beta   90.00
_cell.angle_gamma   90.00
#
_symmetry.space_group_name_H-M   'P 1'
#
loop_
_entity.id
_entity.type
_entity.pdbx_description
1 polymer ?
#
loop_
_entity_poly.entity_id
_entity_poly.type
_entity_poly.pdbx_seq_one_letter_code
_entity_poly.pdbx_strand_id
1 'polypeptide(L)'
;MKTIIAAALILGAASAAAGAAEPPKVVGTWKSNGDMAAARFGKGPFFDPAKPTLYKDENVISYRIELQQGRAFAGVVVGSGGKEAALAGVFQADGRSFIFSDAFGSGFGSVADGVIELCWTDSLPDYVSAACGSFKPVPAP
;
A
#
# COMPACT_ATOMS: atom_id res chain seq x y z
N MET A 1 34.94 51.67 15.68
CA MET A 1 34.59 50.64 14.67
C MET A 1 35.04 49.29 15.20
N LYS A 2 34.21 48.58 15.96
CA LYS A 2 34.61 47.34 16.65
C LYS A 2 33.43 46.44 17.00
N THR A 3 32.48 46.21 16.08
CA THR A 3 31.29 45.41 16.46
C THR A 3 30.48 44.84 15.28
N ILE A 4 31.08 44.19 14.27
CA ILE A 4 30.25 43.51 13.25
C ILE A 4 30.94 42.25 12.69
N ILE A 5 31.29 41.25 13.51
CA ILE A 5 31.59 39.89 13.00
C ILE A 5 31.23 38.85 14.07
N ALA A 6 29.95 38.54 14.26
CA ALA A 6 29.54 37.41 15.13
C ALA A 6 28.13 36.84 14.85
N ALA A 7 27.51 37.11 13.71
CA ALA A 7 26.11 36.70 13.45
C ALA A 7 25.94 35.58 12.41
N ALA A 8 27.01 35.12 11.75
CA ALA A 8 26.89 34.19 10.61
C ALA A 8 27.03 32.68 10.97
N LEU A 9 27.35 32.34 12.23
CA LEU A 9 27.69 30.96 12.64
C LEU A 9 26.54 30.17 13.28
N ILE A 10 25.35 30.76 13.44
CA ILE A 10 24.23 30.11 14.15
C ILE A 10 23.20 29.48 13.18
N LEU A 11 23.27 29.76 11.87
CA LEU A 11 22.31 29.20 10.89
C LEU A 11 22.66 27.77 10.38
N GLY A 12 23.77 27.17 10.82
CA GLY A 12 24.25 25.89 10.29
C GLY A 12 23.80 24.62 11.00
N ALA A 13 23.17 24.71 12.18
CA ALA A 13 22.95 23.54 13.06
C ALA A 13 21.51 22.98 13.07
N ALA A 14 20.59 23.56 12.29
CA ALA A 14 19.21 23.08 12.19
C ALA A 14 18.97 22.20 10.95
N SER A 15 20.00 21.51 10.46
CA SER A 15 19.80 20.28 9.69
C SER A 15 19.29 19.21 10.66
N ALA A 16 18.05 19.41 11.13
CA ALA A 16 17.29 18.39 11.84
C ALA A 16 17.47 17.12 11.02
N ALA A 17 18.04 16.10 11.65
CA ALA A 17 17.86 14.74 11.18
C ALA A 17 16.35 14.59 11.04
N ALA A 18 15.84 14.69 9.81
CA ALA A 18 14.51 14.25 9.47
C ALA A 18 14.55 12.75 9.70
N GLY A 19 14.39 12.35 10.97
CA GLY A 19 14.31 10.97 11.36
C GLY A 19 13.15 10.41 10.56
N ALA A 20 13.46 9.43 9.71
CA ALA A 20 12.43 8.72 8.94
C ALA A 20 11.32 8.35 9.92
N ALA A 21 10.10 8.81 9.65
CA ALA A 21 8.98 8.58 10.56
C ALA A 21 8.83 7.07 10.75
N GLU A 22 8.72 6.63 12.00
CA GLU A 22 8.46 5.20 12.24
C GLU A 22 7.10 4.87 11.60
N PRO A 23 7.03 3.89 10.70
CA PRO A 23 5.80 3.59 10.00
C PRO A 23 4.73 3.07 10.96
N PRO A 24 3.44 3.32 10.66
CA PRO A 24 2.36 2.79 11.48
C PRO A 24 2.42 1.26 11.52
N LYS A 25 1.97 0.68 12.64
CA LYS A 25 1.80 -0.78 12.73
C LYS A 25 0.59 -1.17 11.88
N VAL A 26 0.82 -2.02 10.90
CA VAL A 26 -0.21 -2.49 9.94
C VAL A 26 -0.49 -3.99 10.05
N VAL A 27 0.13 -4.71 10.99
CA VAL A 27 -0.20 -6.11 11.27
C VAL A 27 -1.69 -6.24 11.60
N GLY A 28 -2.37 -7.13 10.90
CA GLY A 28 -3.82 -7.31 11.02
C GLY A 28 -4.47 -7.75 9.71
N THR A 29 -5.79 -7.96 9.77
CA THR A 29 -6.62 -8.22 8.60
C THR A 29 -7.28 -6.91 8.16
N TRP A 30 -7.22 -6.63 6.87
CA TRP A 30 -7.73 -5.41 6.24
C TRP A 30 -8.73 -5.81 5.17
N LYS A 31 -9.97 -5.32 5.26
CA LYS A 31 -11.02 -5.59 4.29
C LYS A 31 -11.40 -4.32 3.56
N SER A 32 -11.74 -4.45 2.28
CA SER A 32 -12.28 -3.34 1.51
C SER A 32 -13.49 -2.74 2.23
N ASN A 33 -13.56 -1.41 2.25
CA ASN A 33 -14.69 -0.67 2.81
C ASN A 33 -15.79 -0.39 1.76
N GLY A 34 -15.69 -0.97 0.57
CA GLY A 34 -16.60 -0.77 -0.56
C GLY A 34 -16.19 0.33 -1.54
N ASP A 35 -15.15 1.12 -1.23
CA ASP A 35 -14.59 2.11 -2.14
C ASP A 35 -13.51 1.45 -3.00
N MET A 36 -13.89 1.04 -4.21
CA MET A 36 -13.06 0.28 -5.14
C MET A 36 -13.29 0.76 -6.58
N ALA A 37 -12.24 0.85 -7.36
CA ALA A 37 -12.32 1.06 -8.81
C ALA A 37 -11.33 0.14 -9.51
N ALA A 38 -11.76 -0.53 -10.59
CA ALA A 38 -10.88 -1.38 -11.38
C ALA A 38 -11.15 -1.28 -12.88
N ALA A 39 -10.09 -1.47 -13.67
CA ALA A 39 -10.12 -1.65 -15.11
C ALA A 39 -9.39 -2.95 -15.45
N ARG A 40 -10.03 -3.81 -16.25
CA ARG A 40 -9.50 -5.14 -16.57
C ARG A 40 -9.70 -5.52 -18.02
N PHE A 41 -8.78 -6.34 -18.52
CA PHE A 41 -8.85 -6.94 -19.84
C PHE A 41 -8.18 -8.31 -19.85
N GLY A 42 -8.83 -9.30 -20.48
CA GLY A 42 -8.30 -10.67 -20.62
C GLY A 42 -8.73 -11.63 -19.52
N LYS A 43 -8.17 -12.84 -19.52
CA LYS A 43 -8.52 -13.96 -18.66
C LYS A 43 -7.61 -14.05 -17.43
N GLY A 44 -8.09 -13.52 -16.31
CA GLY A 44 -7.39 -13.53 -15.02
C GLY A 44 -7.80 -14.69 -14.10
N PRO A 45 -7.14 -14.82 -12.93
CA PRO A 45 -7.42 -15.89 -11.96
C PRO A 45 -8.85 -15.87 -11.39
N PHE A 46 -9.50 -14.70 -11.41
CA PHE A 46 -10.79 -14.46 -10.79
C PHE A 46 -11.82 -13.82 -11.76
N PHE A 47 -11.42 -13.49 -13.00
CA PHE A 47 -12.22 -12.70 -13.95
C PHE A 47 -11.89 -13.10 -15.39
N ASP A 48 -12.85 -13.03 -16.32
CA ASP A 48 -12.62 -13.31 -17.75
C ASP A 48 -13.37 -12.32 -18.68
N PRO A 49 -13.11 -11.01 -18.57
CA PRO A 49 -13.71 -10.03 -19.48
C PRO A 49 -13.12 -10.12 -20.89
N ALA A 50 -13.97 -10.50 -21.85
CA ALA A 50 -13.64 -10.52 -23.28
C ALA A 50 -13.34 -9.13 -23.90
N LYS A 51 -13.66 -8.05 -23.19
CA LYS A 51 -13.42 -6.65 -23.59
C LYS A 51 -12.99 -5.81 -22.37
N PRO A 52 -12.31 -4.67 -22.57
CA PRO A 52 -11.99 -3.77 -21.46
C PRO A 52 -13.24 -3.46 -20.63
N THR A 53 -13.19 -3.76 -19.35
CA THR A 53 -14.33 -3.65 -18.43
C THR A 53 -13.95 -2.85 -17.21
N LEU A 54 -14.84 -1.96 -16.79
CA LEU A 54 -14.68 -1.09 -15.62
C LEU A 54 -15.59 -1.58 -14.49
N TYR A 55 -15.07 -1.59 -13.27
CA TYR A 55 -15.76 -2.04 -12.05
C TYR A 55 -15.71 -0.93 -11.00
N LYS A 56 -16.80 -0.79 -10.22
CA LYS A 56 -16.95 0.23 -9.18
C LYS A 56 -17.26 -0.31 -7.78
N ASP A 57 -17.60 -1.60 -7.66
CA ASP A 57 -18.13 -2.17 -6.41
C ASP A 57 -17.65 -3.61 -6.22
N GLU A 58 -16.34 -3.82 -6.38
CA GLU A 58 -15.78 -5.16 -6.32
C GLU A 58 -15.53 -5.63 -4.89
N ASN A 59 -16.29 -6.65 -4.47
CA ASN A 59 -16.46 -7.00 -3.08
C ASN A 59 -15.69 -8.26 -2.65
N VAL A 60 -14.38 -8.41 -2.86
CA VAL A 60 -13.78 -9.70 -2.41
C VAL A 60 -12.28 -9.78 -2.14
N ILE A 61 -11.56 -8.67 -2.03
CA ILE A 61 -10.13 -8.72 -1.68
C ILE A 61 -9.96 -8.27 -0.23
N SER A 62 -9.22 -9.07 0.53
CA SER A 62 -8.72 -8.68 1.86
C SER A 62 -7.23 -8.95 1.94
N TYR A 63 -6.55 -8.17 2.76
CA TYR A 63 -5.12 -8.31 3.01
C TYR A 63 -4.93 -8.75 4.45
N ARG A 64 -4.13 -9.78 4.68
CA ARG A 64 -3.72 -10.18 6.03
C ARG A 64 -2.22 -9.94 6.15
N ILE A 65 -1.85 -8.89 6.86
CA ILE A 65 -0.45 -8.57 7.16
C ILE A 65 -0.09 -9.29 8.45
N GLU A 66 0.87 -10.20 8.37
CA GLU A 66 1.19 -11.16 9.43
C GLU A 66 2.44 -10.76 10.20
N LEU A 67 3.39 -10.11 9.53
CA LEU A 67 4.62 -9.64 10.12
C LEU A 67 4.98 -8.23 9.65
N GLN A 68 5.56 -7.45 10.56
CA GLN A 68 6.16 -6.16 10.25
C GLN A 68 7.41 -5.97 11.10
N GLN A 69 8.52 -5.64 10.45
CA GLN A 69 9.81 -5.35 11.07
C GLN A 69 10.35 -4.03 10.51
N GLY A 70 10.28 -2.98 11.33
CA GLY A 70 10.57 -1.61 10.90
C GLY A 70 9.67 -1.22 9.72
N ARG A 71 10.29 -0.92 8.56
CA ARG A 71 9.61 -0.54 7.32
C ARG A 71 9.17 -1.72 6.46
N ALA A 72 9.66 -2.93 6.70
CA ALA A 72 9.28 -4.09 5.92
C ALA A 72 8.07 -4.79 6.54
N PHE A 73 7.17 -5.31 5.71
CA PHE A 73 6.05 -6.14 6.14
C PHE A 73 5.79 -7.27 5.13
N ALA A 74 5.15 -8.34 5.59
CA ALA A 74 4.71 -9.44 4.73
C ALA A 74 3.43 -10.08 5.26
N GLY A 75 2.77 -10.82 4.38
CA GLY A 75 1.54 -11.53 4.68
C GLY A 75 0.93 -12.13 3.42
N VAL A 76 -0.38 -12.04 3.29
CA VAL A 76 -1.13 -12.61 2.16
C VAL A 76 -2.23 -11.67 1.65
N VAL A 77 -2.49 -11.76 0.34
CA VAL A 77 -3.72 -11.30 -0.31
C VAL A 77 -4.70 -12.47 -0.31
N VAL A 78 -5.93 -12.24 0.12
CA VAL A 78 -7.01 -13.24 0.15
C VAL A 78 -8.08 -12.83 -0.86
N GLY A 79 -8.20 -13.60 -1.95
CA GLY A 79 -9.12 -13.33 -3.04
C GLY A 79 -10.53 -13.89 -2.84
N SER A 80 -11.37 -13.73 -3.87
CA SER A 80 -12.73 -14.25 -3.93
C SER A 80 -12.75 -15.78 -3.84
N GLY A 81 -13.23 -16.31 -2.71
CA GLY A 81 -13.22 -17.75 -2.43
C GLY A 81 -12.10 -18.21 -1.49
N GLY A 82 -11.39 -17.28 -0.84
CA GLY A 82 -10.46 -17.60 0.26
C GLY A 82 -9.09 -18.10 -0.19
N LYS A 83 -8.80 -18.05 -1.50
CA LYS A 83 -7.45 -18.36 -2.01
C LYS A 83 -6.47 -17.29 -1.57
N GLU A 84 -5.32 -17.73 -1.05
CA GLU A 84 -4.27 -16.85 -0.57
C GLU A 84 -3.10 -16.77 -1.57
N ALA A 85 -2.52 -15.58 -1.69
CA ALA A 85 -1.30 -15.32 -2.44
C ALA A 85 -0.33 -14.53 -1.55
N ALA A 86 0.96 -14.85 -1.61
CA ALA A 86 1.96 -14.18 -0.81
C ALA A 86 2.06 -12.68 -1.15
N LEU A 87 2.26 -11.86 -0.13
CA LEU A 87 2.41 -10.41 -0.22
C LEU A 87 3.67 -9.99 0.55
N ALA A 88 4.49 -9.14 -0.06
CA ALA A 88 5.60 -8.46 0.61
C ALA A 88 5.58 -6.97 0.28
N GLY A 89 5.88 -6.13 1.26
CA GLY A 89 5.91 -4.68 1.05
C GLY A 89 6.89 -3.95 1.95
N VAL A 90 7.13 -2.69 1.59
CA VAL A 90 8.07 -1.81 2.30
C VAL A 90 7.56 -0.37 2.30
N PHE A 91 7.54 0.24 3.49
CA PHE A 91 7.29 1.66 3.67
C PHE A 91 8.44 2.50 3.13
N GLN A 92 8.09 3.58 2.46
CA GLN A 92 9.01 4.61 2.00
C GLN A 92 9.55 5.43 3.19
N ALA A 93 10.44 6.39 2.92
CA ALA A 93 11.06 7.20 3.96
C ALA A 93 10.07 8.12 4.71
N ASP A 94 8.92 8.41 4.11
CA ASP A 94 7.85 9.20 4.73
C ASP A 94 7.08 8.44 5.83
N GLY A 95 7.32 7.13 5.97
CA GLY A 95 6.64 6.26 6.92
C GLY A 95 5.15 6.05 6.65
N ARG A 96 4.60 6.56 5.55
CA ARG A 96 3.15 6.52 5.26
C ARG A 96 2.85 5.83 3.94
N SER A 97 3.66 6.11 2.93
CA SER A 97 3.55 5.49 1.61
C SER A 97 4.34 4.19 1.60
N PHE A 98 3.89 3.21 0.83
CA PHE A 98 4.60 1.95 0.66
C PHE A 98 4.44 1.43 -0.76
N ILE A 99 5.36 0.55 -1.15
CA ILE A 99 5.23 -0.30 -2.33
C ILE A 99 5.08 -1.74 -1.88
N PHE A 100 4.44 -2.55 -2.70
CA PHE A 100 4.30 -3.98 -2.45
C PHE A 100 4.37 -4.77 -3.74
N SER A 101 4.63 -6.07 -3.59
CA SER A 101 4.55 -7.06 -4.64
C SER A 101 3.88 -8.31 -4.10
N ASP A 102 3.14 -8.98 -4.97
CA ASP A 102 2.50 -10.25 -4.70
C ASP A 102 2.76 -11.25 -5.86
N ALA A 103 2.06 -12.38 -5.84
CA ALA A 103 2.21 -13.42 -6.87
C ALA A 103 1.69 -13.03 -8.26
N PHE A 104 0.93 -11.94 -8.40
CA PHE A 104 0.28 -11.54 -9.64
C PHE A 104 0.84 -10.23 -10.21
N GLY A 105 1.38 -9.37 -9.34
CA GLY A 105 1.97 -8.11 -9.74
C GLY A 105 2.52 -7.30 -8.59
N SER A 106 2.24 -6.00 -8.66
CA SER A 106 2.80 -5.01 -7.74
C SER A 106 1.87 -3.82 -7.59
N GLY A 107 2.10 -3.04 -6.54
CA GLY A 107 1.32 -1.85 -6.29
C GLY A 107 1.99 -0.87 -5.37
N PHE A 108 1.27 0.21 -5.11
CA PHE A 108 1.59 1.22 -4.13
C PHE A 108 0.41 1.38 -3.17
N GLY A 109 0.71 1.87 -1.97
CA GLY A 109 -0.34 2.21 -1.02
C GLY A 109 0.10 3.30 -0.07
N SER A 110 -0.87 3.74 0.72
CA SER A 110 -0.62 4.67 1.80
C SER A 110 -1.45 4.33 3.03
N VAL A 111 -0.96 4.76 4.20
CA VAL A 111 -1.67 4.64 5.47
C VAL A 111 -1.99 6.03 5.99
N ALA A 112 -3.26 6.31 6.21
CA ALA A 112 -3.75 7.54 6.80
C ALA A 112 -5.01 7.25 7.61
N ASP A 113 -5.11 7.83 8.82
CA ASP A 113 -6.32 7.81 9.64
C ASP A 113 -6.92 6.40 9.86
N GLY A 114 -6.05 5.40 10.03
CA GLY A 114 -6.45 4.00 10.24
C GLY A 114 -7.05 3.32 9.00
N VAL A 115 -6.86 3.91 7.82
CA VAL A 115 -7.26 3.38 6.51
C VAL A 115 -6.00 3.11 5.69
N ILE A 116 -6.03 1.99 4.97
CA ILE A 116 -5.06 1.68 3.94
C ILE A 116 -5.71 1.99 2.59
N GLU A 117 -5.11 2.87 1.80
CA GLU A 117 -5.41 2.97 0.36
C GLU A 117 -4.38 2.16 -0.41
N LEU A 118 -4.85 1.31 -1.33
CA LEU A 118 -3.99 0.46 -2.16
C LEU A 118 -4.39 0.62 -3.61
N CYS A 119 -3.38 0.77 -4.47
CA CYS A 119 -3.51 0.66 -5.90
C CYS A 119 -2.52 -0.37 -6.43
N TRP A 120 -2.96 -1.24 -7.34
CA TRP A 120 -2.13 -2.29 -7.90
C TRP A 120 -2.39 -2.52 -9.38
N THR A 121 -1.45 -3.23 -9.98
CA THR A 121 -1.53 -3.71 -11.34
C THR A 121 -1.16 -5.18 -11.39
N ASP A 122 -1.96 -5.96 -12.10
CA ASP A 122 -1.60 -7.31 -12.49
C ASP A 122 -1.15 -7.28 -13.94
N SER A 123 -0.06 -7.98 -14.26
CA SER A 123 0.46 -8.11 -15.63
C SER A 123 0.82 -9.56 -15.88
N LEU A 124 -0.20 -10.36 -16.18
CA LEU A 124 -0.09 -11.78 -16.50
C LEU A 124 -0.19 -11.97 -18.03
N PRO A 125 0.28 -13.11 -18.60
CA PRO A 125 0.29 -13.33 -20.05
C PRO A 125 -1.06 -13.11 -20.74
N ASP A 126 -2.16 -13.52 -20.10
CA ASP A 126 -3.50 -13.45 -20.65
C ASP A 126 -4.38 -12.38 -19.99
N TYR A 127 -3.83 -11.58 -19.07
CA TYR A 127 -4.63 -10.69 -18.21
C TYR A 127 -3.85 -9.47 -17.74
N VAL A 128 -4.48 -8.31 -17.89
CA VAL A 128 -4.00 -7.05 -17.33
C VAL A 128 -5.08 -6.42 -16.48
N SER A 129 -4.66 -5.84 -15.36
CA SER A 129 -5.54 -5.12 -14.46
C SER A 129 -4.87 -3.87 -13.91
N ALA A 130 -5.69 -2.89 -13.59
CA ALA A 130 -5.36 -1.81 -12.69
C ALA A 130 -6.53 -1.61 -11.74
N ALA A 131 -6.26 -1.51 -10.45
CA ALA A 131 -7.30 -1.31 -9.46
C ALA A 131 -6.79 -0.47 -8.30
N CYS A 132 -7.71 0.27 -7.68
CA CYS A 132 -7.48 1.01 -6.45
C CYS A 132 -8.64 0.76 -5.48
N GLY A 133 -8.36 0.85 -4.19
CA GLY A 133 -9.42 0.95 -3.20
C GLY A 133 -8.93 1.14 -1.77
N SER A 134 -9.92 1.30 -0.89
CA SER A 134 -9.72 1.65 0.51
C SER A 134 -10.06 0.48 1.44
N PHE A 135 -9.23 0.27 2.46
CA PHE A 135 -9.28 -0.89 3.34
C PHE A 135 -9.27 -0.46 4.81
N LYS A 136 -10.13 -1.09 5.61
CA LYS A 136 -10.21 -0.88 7.06
C LYS A 136 -9.78 -2.13 7.82
N PRO A 137 -9.18 -1.97 9.02
CA PRO A 137 -8.82 -3.11 9.84
C PRO A 137 -10.09 -3.81 10.30
N VAL A 138 -10.06 -5.13 10.29
CA VAL A 138 -11.09 -5.97 10.91
C VAL A 138 -10.74 -6.09 12.39
N PRO A 139 -11.65 -5.73 13.31
CA PRO A 139 -11.42 -5.94 14.73
C PRO A 139 -11.12 -7.41 15.01
N ALA A 140 -10.15 -7.67 15.88
CA ALA A 140 -9.98 -9.01 16.43
C ALA A 140 -11.26 -9.41 17.18
N PRO A 141 -11.69 -10.68 17.08
CA PRO A 141 -12.84 -11.19 17.84
C PRO A 141 -12.63 -11.11 19.36
#